data_AF-A0A7X8TPG3-F1
#
_entry.id   AF-A0A7X8TPG3-F1
#
_cell.length_a   1.000
_cell.length_b   1.000
_cell.length_c   1.000
_cell.angle_alpha   90.00
_cell.angle_beta   90.00
_cell.angle_gamma   90.00
#
_symmetry.space_group_name_H-M   'P 1'
#
loop_
_entity.id
_entity.type
_entity.pdbx_description
1 polymer ?
#
loop_
_entity_poly.entity_id
_entity_poly.type
_entity_poly.pdbx_seq_one_letter_code
_entity_poly.pdbx_strand_id
1 'polypeptide(L)'
;MSEAILLDSVIVNELSNVMISKENDNIVDFLISSSINNGSFINYYQPITSFVANEIIGYEVLSRLRMPSDEIVYPQDFLPVVIKNNLTIKLFERCLERAIIDVSSISDDSIIFINVFKSDFDFDLLGIIQSFCERYKFTPNRLILEINESGCFSSDVSIDNILKIKNIGVKIALDDFGSGCSDFDLIFKLGIDKIKIDREYVKDIISNYEHYNFIKTCINFAHSLGVSCVVEGVEDERTYTKLERLGVDFCQGYHISEPLPLEKIKSFIKKNVSKSLLKSDYTYNCKAIVYDNDIDRSNALILRLLARNLFFSVEECSKLKFEPRQLDELHIIEINFYYSNRVFLESKFKSNSKKLILVAYDLMPFEIDLLNTDGHYVIRSSMGLNDTVHEISNVYKIMDTIRRRTINLFTPRERAVISAFSMFNKNVDVADHLGVSQGTIAAYKSKILKKANVDKIYDVILKEKVIRVEQE
;
A
#
# COMPACT_ATOMS: atom_id res chain seq x y z
N MET A 1 -49.06 21.44 18.91
CA MET A 1 -48.36 21.44 17.61
C MET A 1 -48.02 22.83 17.09
N SER A 2 -48.65 23.94 17.53
CA SER A 2 -48.29 25.30 17.06
C SER A 2 -47.34 26.10 17.96
N GLU A 3 -47.19 25.77 19.24
CA GLU A 3 -46.25 26.49 20.15
C GLU A 3 -44.79 26.01 20.01
N ALA A 4 -44.56 24.73 19.68
CA ALA A 4 -43.21 24.20 19.43
C ALA A 4 -42.58 24.77 18.15
N ILE A 5 -43.39 25.03 17.12
CA ILE A 5 -42.94 25.61 15.84
C ILE A 5 -42.65 27.11 15.97
N LEU A 6 -43.33 27.81 16.90
CA LEU A 6 -43.06 29.23 17.15
C LEU A 6 -41.76 29.45 17.93
N LEU A 7 -41.44 28.58 18.90
CA LEU A 7 -40.16 28.63 19.62
C LEU A 7 -38.97 28.39 18.67
N ASP A 8 -39.11 27.50 17.69
CA ASP A 8 -38.09 27.27 16.66
C ASP A 8 -37.80 28.56 15.87
N SER A 9 -38.81 29.31 15.44
CA SER A 9 -38.59 30.50 14.59
C SER A 9 -37.92 31.69 15.30
N VAL A 10 -38.18 31.89 16.60
CA VAL A 10 -37.63 33.01 17.38
C VAL A 10 -36.19 32.73 17.80
N ILE A 11 -35.90 31.50 18.22
CA ILE A 11 -34.51 31.06 18.48
C ILE A 11 -33.72 31.14 17.16
N VAL A 12 -34.30 30.72 16.03
CA VAL A 12 -33.67 30.74 14.68
C VAL A 12 -33.29 32.13 14.16
N ASN A 13 -34.01 33.20 14.53
CA ASN A 13 -33.65 34.56 14.09
C ASN A 13 -32.58 35.23 14.97
N GLU A 14 -32.47 34.86 16.26
CA GLU A 14 -31.30 35.26 17.06
C GLU A 14 -30.04 34.46 16.66
N LEU A 15 -30.22 33.22 16.19
CA LEU A 15 -29.15 32.29 15.80
C LEU A 15 -28.26 32.75 14.65
N SER A 16 -28.85 33.37 13.63
CA SER A 16 -28.11 33.87 12.47
C SER A 16 -27.24 35.09 12.82
N ASN A 17 -27.64 35.86 13.84
CA ASN A 17 -26.90 37.04 14.27
C ASN A 17 -25.78 36.69 15.28
N VAL A 18 -25.96 35.69 16.13
CA VAL A 18 -24.99 35.34 17.20
C VAL A 18 -23.73 34.65 16.68
N MET A 19 -23.75 33.88 15.59
CA MET A 19 -22.50 33.30 15.05
C MET A 19 -21.66 34.28 14.23
N ILE A 20 -22.24 35.38 13.76
CA ILE A 20 -21.52 36.44 13.03
C ILE A 20 -20.72 37.34 14.00
N SER A 21 -21.18 37.46 15.25
CA SER A 21 -20.47 38.15 16.33
C SER A 21 -19.93 37.14 17.34
N LYS A 22 -18.62 36.92 17.42
CA LYS A 22 -17.93 36.02 18.39
C LYS A 22 -18.12 36.37 19.89
N GLU A 23 -19.32 36.77 20.32
CA GLU A 23 -19.59 37.36 21.63
C GLU A 23 -20.31 36.41 22.62
N ASN A 24 -20.67 35.17 22.24
CA ASN A 24 -21.29 34.24 23.18
C ASN A 24 -20.97 32.74 22.93
N ASP A 25 -19.79 32.30 23.39
CA ASP A 25 -19.34 30.90 23.32
C ASP A 25 -20.34 29.89 23.93
N ASN A 26 -21.08 30.28 24.97
CA ASN A 26 -22.08 29.40 25.62
C ASN A 26 -23.28 29.08 24.71
N ILE A 27 -23.66 29.99 23.82
CA ILE A 27 -24.77 29.77 22.88
C ILE A 27 -24.32 28.81 21.77
N VAL A 28 -23.12 29.03 21.24
CA VAL A 28 -22.50 28.14 20.23
C VAL A 28 -22.36 26.71 20.79
N ASP A 29 -21.87 26.58 22.02
CA ASP A 29 -21.74 25.30 22.71
C ASP A 29 -23.09 24.56 22.85
N PHE A 30 -24.13 25.28 23.28
CA PHE A 30 -25.48 24.74 23.42
C PHE A 30 -26.06 24.26 22.08
N LEU A 31 -25.81 25.00 21.01
CA LEU A 31 -26.35 24.69 19.68
C LEU A 31 -25.71 23.46 19.06
N ILE A 32 -24.38 23.36 19.12
CA ILE A 32 -23.65 22.20 18.63
C ILE A 32 -24.08 20.96 19.43
N SER A 33 -24.19 21.09 20.75
CA SER A 33 -24.63 19.99 21.62
C SER A 33 -26.07 19.54 21.31
N SER A 34 -26.98 20.49 21.06
CA SER A 34 -28.37 20.19 20.71
C SER A 34 -28.51 19.55 19.33
N SER A 35 -27.63 19.93 18.40
CA SER A 35 -27.63 19.48 17.00
C SER A 35 -27.34 17.99 16.83
N ILE A 36 -26.61 17.37 17.78
CA ILE A 36 -26.32 15.92 17.76
C ILE A 36 -27.60 15.08 17.76
N ASN A 37 -28.64 15.54 18.46
CA ASN A 37 -29.88 14.78 18.59
C ASN A 37 -30.89 15.06 17.45
N ASN A 38 -30.76 16.21 16.79
CA ASN A 38 -31.77 16.73 15.86
C ASN A 38 -31.50 16.38 14.38
N GLY A 39 -30.47 15.55 14.10
CA GLY A 39 -30.15 15.12 12.74
C GLY A 39 -29.43 16.16 11.88
N SER A 40 -28.92 17.23 12.50
CA SER A 40 -28.15 18.28 11.82
C SER A 40 -26.73 17.83 11.43
N PHE A 41 -26.23 16.77 12.06
CA PHE A 41 -24.99 16.12 11.64
C PHE A 41 -25.24 15.26 10.41
N ILE A 42 -24.50 15.54 9.35
CA ILE A 42 -24.58 14.85 8.07
C ILE A 42 -23.22 14.29 7.69
N ASN A 43 -23.23 13.21 6.90
CA ASN A 43 -22.02 12.58 6.42
C ASN A 43 -21.65 13.08 5.03
N TYR A 44 -20.37 13.40 4.86
CA TYR A 44 -19.71 13.47 3.57
C TYR A 44 -18.84 12.22 3.44
N TYR A 45 -18.61 11.79 2.22
CA TYR A 45 -17.89 10.58 1.89
C TYR A 45 -16.76 10.92 0.95
N GLN A 46 -15.55 10.51 1.28
CA GLN A 46 -14.42 10.65 0.38
C GLN A 46 -14.01 9.26 -0.13
N PRO A 47 -14.00 9.02 -1.45
CA PRO A 47 -13.62 7.72 -2.01
C PRO A 47 -12.17 7.36 -1.72
N ILE A 48 -11.95 6.11 -1.31
CA ILE A 48 -10.64 5.47 -1.21
C ILE A 48 -10.52 4.47 -2.36
N THR A 49 -9.46 4.62 -3.16
CA THR A 49 -9.27 3.85 -4.41
C THR A 49 -8.06 2.94 -4.29
N SER A 50 -8.18 1.70 -4.80
CA SER A 50 -7.04 0.80 -4.96
C SER A 50 -6.22 1.18 -6.18
N PHE A 51 -4.90 1.32 -6.03
CA PHE A 51 -4.01 1.43 -7.18
C PHE A 51 -4.00 0.15 -8.02
N VAL A 52 -4.19 -1.00 -7.37
CA VAL A 52 -4.09 -2.31 -8.01
C VAL A 52 -5.33 -2.64 -8.83
N ALA A 53 -6.51 -2.50 -8.22
CA ALA A 53 -7.78 -2.76 -8.91
C ALA A 53 -8.24 -1.58 -9.76
N ASN A 54 -7.70 -0.38 -9.51
CA ASN A 54 -8.18 0.88 -10.09
C ASN A 54 -9.70 1.09 -9.84
N GLU A 55 -10.15 0.70 -8.66
CA GLU A 55 -11.54 0.70 -8.22
C GLU A 55 -11.67 1.31 -6.83
N ILE A 56 -12.84 1.90 -6.56
CA ILE A 56 -13.18 2.42 -5.23
C ILE A 56 -13.45 1.23 -4.31
N ILE A 57 -12.68 1.12 -3.24
CA ILE A 57 -12.84 0.04 -2.25
C ILE A 57 -13.77 0.43 -1.11
N GLY A 58 -13.94 1.73 -0.88
CA GLY A 58 -14.67 2.24 0.26
C GLY A 58 -14.62 3.75 0.36
N TYR A 59 -15.10 4.27 1.48
CA TYR A 59 -15.23 5.69 1.72
C TYR A 59 -14.83 6.05 3.13
N GLU A 60 -14.04 7.11 3.27
CA GLU A 60 -13.90 7.79 4.55
C GLU A 60 -15.14 8.62 4.83
N VAL A 61 -15.71 8.43 6.03
CA VAL A 61 -16.91 9.13 6.48
C VAL A 61 -16.50 10.36 7.29
N LEU A 62 -16.80 11.52 6.72
CA LEU A 62 -16.41 12.81 7.24
C LEU A 62 -17.65 13.56 7.72
N SER A 63 -17.79 13.68 9.04
CA SER A 63 -18.91 14.40 9.65
C SER A 63 -18.90 15.89 9.28
N ARG A 64 -20.08 16.45 9.05
CA ARG A 64 -20.32 17.88 8.84
C ARG A 64 -21.54 18.29 9.66
N LEU A 65 -21.56 19.51 10.16
CA LEU A 65 -22.73 20.06 10.84
C LEU A 65 -23.45 21.00 9.89
N ARG A 66 -24.70 20.69 9.54
CA ARG A 66 -25.56 21.57 8.75
C ARG A 66 -26.33 22.50 9.69
N MET A 67 -26.13 23.80 9.50
CA MET A 67 -26.88 24.83 10.21
C MET A 67 -28.27 25.03 9.59
N PRO A 68 -29.25 25.59 10.32
CA PRO A 68 -30.57 25.92 9.76
C PRO A 68 -30.53 26.86 8.55
N SER A 69 -29.46 27.66 8.42
CA SER A 69 -29.17 28.51 7.25
C SER A 69 -28.67 27.74 6.02
N ASP A 70 -28.62 26.40 6.08
CA ASP A 70 -27.96 25.49 5.14
C ASP A 70 -26.42 25.65 5.04
N GLU A 71 -25.82 26.46 5.91
CA GLU A 71 -24.37 26.57 6.03
C GLU A 71 -23.76 25.26 6.58
N ILE A 72 -22.59 24.88 6.05
CA ILE A 72 -21.86 23.69 6.47
C ILE A 72 -20.70 24.10 7.38
N VAL A 73 -20.75 23.66 8.63
CA VAL A 73 -19.70 23.82 9.63
C VAL A 73 -18.81 22.57 9.63
N TYR A 74 -17.49 22.80 9.63
CA TYR A 74 -16.49 21.75 9.48
C TYR A 74 -16.02 21.21 10.84
N PRO A 75 -15.46 19.97 10.89
CA PRO A 75 -15.02 19.33 12.14
C PRO A 75 -14.13 20.20 13.02
N GLN A 76 -13.21 20.96 12.44
CA GLN A 76 -12.31 21.87 13.19
C GLN A 76 -13.06 22.89 14.06
N ASP A 77 -14.28 23.28 13.66
CA ASP A 77 -15.06 24.31 14.35
C ASP A 77 -16.01 23.71 15.40
N PHE A 78 -16.51 22.48 15.20
CA PHE A 78 -17.46 21.85 16.14
C PHE A 78 -16.87 20.75 17.03
N LEU A 79 -15.79 20.06 16.62
CA LEU A 79 -15.21 18.97 17.42
C LEU A 79 -14.71 19.41 18.79
N PRO A 80 -14.07 20.60 18.97
CA PRO A 80 -13.67 21.05 20.31
C PRO A 80 -14.84 21.10 21.29
N VAL A 81 -16.03 21.51 20.80
CA VAL A 81 -17.26 21.56 21.60
C VAL A 81 -17.78 20.16 21.90
N VAL A 82 -17.78 19.26 20.91
CA VAL A 82 -18.18 17.85 21.08
C VAL A 82 -17.32 17.18 22.16
N ILE A 83 -16.00 17.37 22.11
CA ILE A 83 -15.06 16.80 23.07
C ILE A 83 -15.28 17.40 24.46
N LYS A 84 -15.35 18.74 24.57
CA LYS A 84 -15.60 19.45 25.84
C LYS A 84 -16.86 18.98 26.56
N ASN A 85 -17.90 18.60 25.80
CA ASN A 85 -19.18 18.15 26.33
C ASN A 85 -19.32 16.62 26.45
N ASN A 86 -18.25 15.84 26.22
CA ASN A 86 -18.25 14.37 26.23
C ASN A 86 -19.30 13.75 25.29
N LEU A 87 -19.43 14.31 24.07
CA LEU A 87 -20.43 13.89 23.08
C LEU A 87 -19.83 13.08 21.92
N THR A 88 -18.57 12.66 22.01
CA THR A 88 -17.84 11.91 20.97
C THR A 88 -18.53 10.60 20.60
N ILE A 89 -18.93 9.81 21.60
CA ILE A 89 -19.69 8.56 21.40
C ILE A 89 -21.02 8.81 20.66
N LYS A 90 -21.76 9.86 21.02
CA LYS A 90 -23.01 10.19 20.35
C LYS A 90 -22.79 10.62 18.90
N LEU A 91 -21.72 11.37 18.64
CA LEU A 91 -21.34 11.73 17.28
C LEU A 91 -20.98 10.47 16.47
N PHE A 92 -20.22 9.56 17.05
CA PHE A 92 -19.88 8.27 16.44
C PHE A 92 -21.12 7.45 16.11
N GLU A 93 -22.05 7.28 17.04
CA GLU A 93 -23.32 6.55 16.83
C GLU A 93 -24.10 7.11 15.63
N ARG A 94 -24.23 8.45 15.55
CA ARG A 94 -24.93 9.12 14.46
C ARG A 94 -24.20 8.95 13.13
N CYS A 95 -22.88 9.10 13.15
CA CYS A 95 -22.02 8.91 11.99
C CYS A 95 -22.15 7.48 11.45
N LEU A 96 -22.02 6.47 12.32
CA LEU A 96 -22.09 5.05 11.98
C LEU A 96 -23.46 4.64 11.46
N GLU A 97 -24.54 5.02 12.16
CA GLU A 97 -25.91 4.74 11.72
C GLU A 97 -26.14 5.22 10.29
N ARG A 98 -25.77 6.48 10.04
CA ARG A 98 -25.96 7.10 8.74
C ARG A 98 -25.03 6.51 7.68
N ALA A 99 -23.78 6.20 8.03
CA ALA A 99 -22.81 5.58 7.14
C ALA A 99 -23.30 4.22 6.63
N ILE A 100 -23.79 3.37 7.52
CA ILE A 100 -24.32 2.05 7.16
C ILE A 100 -25.50 2.20 6.19
N ILE A 101 -26.47 3.05 6.53
CA ILE A 101 -27.65 3.29 5.69
C ILE A 101 -27.26 3.80 4.30
N ASP A 102 -26.38 4.79 4.24
CA ASP A 102 -25.99 5.46 3.01
C ASP A 102 -25.15 4.53 2.12
N VAL A 103 -24.22 3.77 2.69
CA VAL A 103 -23.37 2.84 1.93
C VAL A 103 -24.12 1.62 1.41
N SER A 104 -25.09 1.08 2.16
CA SER A 104 -26.02 0.07 1.64
C SER A 104 -26.82 0.57 0.42
N SER A 105 -26.97 1.88 0.25
CA SER A 105 -27.61 2.46 -0.94
C SER A 105 -26.65 2.72 -2.12
N ILE A 106 -25.35 2.52 -1.91
CA ILE A 106 -24.29 2.68 -2.90
C ILE A 106 -23.86 1.30 -3.44
N SER A 107 -23.40 0.43 -2.55
CA SER A 107 -22.93 -0.93 -2.86
C SER A 107 -22.89 -1.78 -1.58
N ASP A 108 -23.32 -3.03 -1.71
CA ASP A 108 -23.36 -4.00 -0.61
C ASP A 108 -21.97 -4.46 -0.14
N ASP A 109 -20.90 -4.14 -0.87
CA ASP A 109 -19.53 -4.57 -0.52
C ASP A 109 -18.62 -3.40 -0.09
N SER A 110 -19.12 -2.16 -0.16
CA SER A 110 -18.31 -0.98 0.16
C SER A 110 -17.89 -0.95 1.63
N ILE A 111 -16.63 -0.61 1.85
CA ILE A 111 -16.01 -0.45 3.17
C ILE A 111 -16.22 1.01 3.65
N ILE A 112 -16.49 1.19 4.94
CA ILE A 112 -16.57 2.51 5.59
C ILE A 112 -15.40 2.68 6.56
N PHE A 113 -14.77 3.85 6.48
CA PHE A 113 -13.74 4.26 7.42
C PHE A 113 -14.32 5.38 8.29
N ILE A 114 -14.23 5.24 9.61
CA ILE A 114 -14.79 6.20 10.57
C ILE A 114 -13.72 6.55 11.61
N ASN A 115 -13.45 7.83 11.74
CA ASN A 115 -12.61 8.39 12.80
C ASN A 115 -13.21 8.14 14.19
N VAL A 116 -12.38 7.67 15.12
CA VAL A 116 -12.76 7.43 16.51
C VAL A 116 -11.70 7.98 17.47
N PHE A 117 -12.14 8.57 18.57
CA PHE A 117 -11.20 9.08 19.58
C PHE A 117 -10.69 7.93 20.44
N LYS A 118 -9.41 7.98 20.85
CA LYS A 118 -8.83 6.95 21.75
C LYS A 118 -9.61 6.80 23.06
N SER A 119 -10.17 7.89 23.59
CA SER A 119 -11.02 7.87 24.79
C SER A 119 -12.36 7.16 24.59
N ASP A 120 -12.83 7.02 23.34
CA ASP A 120 -14.11 6.36 23.07
C ASP A 120 -14.04 4.85 23.37
N PHE A 121 -12.84 4.26 23.36
CA PHE A 121 -12.62 2.86 23.71
C PHE A 121 -12.75 2.56 25.21
N ASP A 122 -12.81 3.57 26.08
CA ASP A 122 -13.13 3.39 27.49
C ASP A 122 -14.64 3.17 27.73
N PHE A 123 -15.47 3.46 26.72
CA PHE A 123 -16.92 3.25 26.74
C PHE A 123 -17.29 1.93 26.04
N ASP A 124 -18.58 1.58 26.05
CA ASP A 124 -19.10 0.36 25.39
C ASP A 124 -19.24 0.51 23.86
N LEU A 125 -18.13 0.87 23.20
CA LEU A 125 -18.09 1.00 21.75
C LEU A 125 -18.37 -0.34 21.04
N LEU A 126 -17.97 -1.45 21.66
CA LEU A 126 -18.25 -2.80 21.15
C LEU A 126 -19.76 -3.06 21.09
N GLY A 127 -20.49 -2.85 22.20
CA GLY A 127 -21.93 -3.04 22.25
C GLY A 127 -22.67 -2.16 21.25
N ILE A 128 -22.23 -0.90 21.09
CA ILE A 128 -22.73 0.01 20.07
C ILE A 128 -22.55 -0.61 18.68
N ILE A 129 -21.32 -0.95 18.28
CA ILE A 129 -21.03 -1.49 16.95
C ILE A 129 -21.83 -2.78 16.69
N GLN A 130 -21.87 -3.71 17.66
CA GLN A 130 -22.64 -4.96 17.52
C GLN A 130 -24.12 -4.67 17.29
N SER A 131 -24.72 -3.77 18.09
CA SER A 131 -26.13 -3.42 17.95
C SER A 131 -26.46 -2.83 16.57
N PHE A 132 -25.57 -1.99 16.02
CA PHE A 132 -25.72 -1.42 14.67
C PHE A 132 -25.55 -2.50 13.59
N CYS A 133 -24.53 -3.34 13.69
CA CYS A 133 -24.31 -4.45 12.77
C CYS A 133 -25.51 -5.40 12.72
N GLU A 134 -26.07 -5.77 13.87
CA GLU A 134 -27.27 -6.62 13.95
C GLU A 134 -28.51 -5.93 13.39
N ARG A 135 -28.78 -4.69 13.82
CA ARG A 135 -29.96 -3.93 13.41
C ARG A 135 -30.02 -3.68 11.90
N TYR A 136 -28.88 -3.39 11.29
CA TYR A 136 -28.79 -3.04 9.87
C TYR A 136 -28.27 -4.19 8.99
N LYS A 137 -28.02 -5.38 9.56
CA LYS A 137 -27.42 -6.53 8.87
C LYS A 137 -26.09 -6.18 8.18
N PHE A 138 -25.31 -5.31 8.81
CA PHE A 138 -24.04 -4.85 8.29
C PHE A 138 -22.92 -5.80 8.72
N THR A 139 -22.07 -6.21 7.76
CA THR A 139 -20.95 -7.12 8.05
C THR A 139 -19.82 -6.36 8.74
N PRO A 140 -19.39 -6.73 9.96
CA PRO A 140 -18.43 -5.93 10.72
C PRO A 140 -17.07 -5.72 10.04
N ASN A 141 -16.63 -6.64 9.19
CA ASN A 141 -15.38 -6.53 8.43
C ASN A 141 -15.34 -5.39 7.39
N ARG A 142 -16.49 -4.77 7.13
CA ARG A 142 -16.62 -3.59 6.26
C ARG A 142 -16.49 -2.28 7.04
N LEU A 143 -16.37 -2.32 8.37
CA LEU A 143 -16.08 -1.14 9.19
C LEU A 143 -14.58 -1.11 9.51
N ILE A 144 -13.96 0.03 9.22
CA ILE A 144 -12.60 0.36 9.64
C ILE A 144 -12.69 1.55 10.59
N LEU A 145 -12.17 1.37 11.80
CA LEU A 145 -12.01 2.47 12.76
C LEU A 145 -10.64 3.10 12.56
N GLU A 146 -10.62 4.41 12.34
CA GLU A 146 -9.41 5.19 12.19
C GLU A 146 -9.04 5.82 13.53
N ILE A 147 -7.84 5.52 14.01
CA ILE A 147 -7.33 6.03 15.28
C ILE A 147 -6.09 6.84 14.96
N ASN A 148 -6.05 8.10 15.40
CA ASN A 148 -4.88 8.94 15.24
C ASN A 148 -3.62 8.35 15.90
N GLU A 149 -2.45 8.61 15.32
CA GLU A 149 -1.18 8.20 15.91
C GLU A 149 -0.92 8.91 17.24
N SER A 150 -1.17 10.21 17.29
CA SER A 150 -0.88 11.06 18.44
C SER A 150 -1.80 10.83 19.64
N GLY A 151 -1.29 11.07 20.85
CA GLY A 151 -2.03 10.89 22.10
C GLY A 151 -1.92 9.49 22.70
N CYS A 152 -2.20 9.38 24.00
CA CYS A 152 -2.08 8.14 24.75
C CYS A 152 -3.44 7.47 24.95
N PHE A 153 -3.46 6.15 24.98
CA PHE A 153 -4.56 5.44 25.60
C PHE A 153 -4.57 5.75 27.10
N SER A 154 -5.77 6.00 27.62
CA SER A 154 -6.04 6.28 29.03
C SER A 154 -5.80 5.06 29.92
N SER A 155 -5.94 3.84 29.37
CA SER A 155 -5.87 2.59 30.12
C SER A 155 -5.55 1.38 29.22
N ASP A 156 -5.03 0.30 29.83
CA ASP A 156 -4.89 -1.01 29.16
C ASP A 156 -6.26 -1.59 28.74
N VAL A 157 -7.34 -1.19 29.44
CA VAL A 157 -8.71 -1.62 29.13
C VAL A 157 -9.15 -1.16 27.75
N SER A 158 -8.77 0.04 27.32
CA SER A 158 -9.03 0.54 25.96
C SER A 158 -8.41 -0.38 24.90
N ILE A 159 -7.19 -0.86 25.11
CA ILE A 159 -6.51 -1.79 24.19
C ILE A 159 -7.24 -3.12 24.13
N ASP A 160 -7.65 -3.68 25.28
CA ASP A 160 -8.43 -4.92 25.33
C ASP A 160 -9.78 -4.77 24.59
N ASN A 161 -10.43 -3.60 24.69
CA ASN A 161 -11.67 -3.33 24.00
C ASN A 161 -11.48 -3.25 22.48
N ILE A 162 -10.38 -2.68 22.01
CA ILE A 162 -10.00 -2.71 20.59
C ILE A 162 -9.85 -4.16 20.10
N LEU A 163 -9.16 -5.01 20.86
CA LEU A 163 -8.98 -6.42 20.49
C LEU A 163 -10.33 -7.16 20.41
N LYS A 164 -11.26 -6.89 21.33
CA LYS A 164 -12.63 -7.46 21.26
C LYS A 164 -13.40 -6.97 20.03
N ILE A 165 -13.30 -5.69 19.69
CA ILE A 165 -13.89 -5.11 18.48
C ILE A 165 -13.31 -5.79 17.22
N LYS A 166 -12.01 -6.06 17.19
CA LYS A 166 -11.38 -6.80 16.10
C LYS A 166 -11.87 -8.24 15.99
N ASN A 167 -12.12 -8.90 17.12
CA ASN A 167 -12.60 -10.30 17.13
C ASN A 167 -13.96 -10.49 16.46
N ILE A 168 -14.80 -9.46 16.39
CA ILE A 168 -16.06 -9.52 15.65
C ILE A 168 -15.89 -9.20 14.15
N GLY A 169 -14.68 -8.85 13.72
CA GLY A 169 -14.29 -8.64 12.32
C GLY A 169 -13.94 -7.20 11.95
N VAL A 170 -14.24 -6.22 12.80
CA VAL A 170 -13.93 -4.80 12.56
C VAL A 170 -12.42 -4.60 12.39
N LYS A 171 -12.05 -3.67 11.51
CA LYS A 171 -10.67 -3.37 11.17
C LYS A 171 -10.21 -2.09 11.83
N ILE A 172 -8.91 -1.98 12.09
CA ILE A 172 -8.30 -0.78 12.67
C ILE A 172 -7.29 -0.21 11.69
N ALA A 173 -7.39 1.10 11.43
CA ALA A 173 -6.38 1.86 10.71
C ALA A 173 -5.70 2.84 11.67
N LEU A 174 -4.38 2.95 11.56
CA LEU A 174 -3.63 4.01 12.21
C LEU A 174 -3.61 5.22 11.28
N ASP A 175 -4.13 6.34 11.76
CA ASP A 175 -4.27 7.59 11.03
C ASP A 175 -3.17 8.59 11.35
N ASP A 176 -2.94 9.54 10.43
CA ASP A 176 -1.89 10.57 10.53
C ASP A 176 -0.46 10.02 10.74
N PHE A 177 -0.15 8.83 10.22
CA PHE A 177 1.12 8.16 10.50
C PHE A 177 2.31 8.96 9.98
N GLY A 178 3.25 9.26 10.89
CA GLY A 178 4.46 10.04 10.63
C GLY A 178 4.47 11.40 11.30
N SER A 179 3.29 11.94 11.64
CA SER A 179 3.13 13.28 12.20
C SER A 179 3.59 13.38 13.67
N GLY A 180 3.79 12.25 14.36
CA GLY A 180 4.19 12.18 15.76
C GLY A 180 5.28 11.15 16.08
N CYS A 181 5.53 10.93 17.37
CA CYS A 181 6.39 9.85 17.83
C CYS A 181 5.64 8.51 17.73
N SER A 182 5.91 7.72 16.70
CA SER A 182 5.36 6.38 16.56
C SER A 182 5.79 5.49 17.74
N ASP A 183 4.85 5.11 18.59
CA ASP A 183 5.04 4.01 19.53
C ASP A 183 4.86 2.70 18.76
N PHE A 184 5.97 2.14 18.28
CA PHE A 184 5.96 0.87 17.57
C PHE A 184 5.36 -0.26 18.41
N ASP A 185 5.55 -0.25 19.74
CA ASP A 185 4.97 -1.26 20.62
C ASP A 185 3.43 -1.15 20.61
N LEU A 186 2.89 0.06 20.49
CA LEU A 186 1.47 0.28 20.37
C LEU A 186 0.91 -0.31 19.06
N ILE A 187 1.61 -0.13 17.94
CA ILE A 187 1.22 -0.70 16.64
C ILE A 187 1.05 -2.22 16.74
N PHE A 188 2.00 -2.90 17.40
CA PHE A 188 1.93 -4.34 17.60
C PHE A 188 0.80 -4.74 18.54
N LYS A 189 0.59 -4.01 19.64
CA LYS A 189 -0.50 -4.28 20.61
C LYS A 189 -1.90 -4.12 20.00
N LEU A 190 -2.10 -3.10 19.16
CA LEU A 190 -3.38 -2.86 18.48
C LEU A 190 -3.63 -3.86 17.34
N GLY A 191 -2.57 -4.49 16.83
CA GLY A 191 -2.62 -5.44 15.72
C GLY A 191 -3.23 -4.83 14.45
N ILE A 192 -2.93 -3.56 14.14
CA ILE A 192 -3.57 -2.76 13.08
C ILE A 192 -3.69 -3.49 11.74
N ASP A 193 -4.69 -3.12 10.93
CA ASP A 193 -4.92 -3.67 9.60
C ASP A 193 -4.44 -2.74 8.48
N LYS A 194 -4.35 -1.43 8.77
CA LYS A 194 -3.94 -0.39 7.81
C LYS A 194 -3.13 0.72 8.47
N ILE A 195 -2.27 1.34 7.68
CA ILE A 195 -1.56 2.59 8.00
C ILE A 195 -1.99 3.62 6.96
N LYS A 196 -2.45 4.78 7.43
CA LYS A 196 -2.77 5.95 6.59
C LYS A 196 -1.63 6.97 6.74
N ILE A 197 -0.97 7.29 5.63
CA ILE A 197 0.13 8.26 5.59
C ILE A 197 -0.46 9.64 5.35
N ASP A 198 -0.17 10.57 6.24
CA ASP A 198 -0.70 11.93 6.20
C ASP A 198 -0.30 12.67 4.91
N ARG A 199 -1.20 13.56 4.48
CA ARG A 199 -1.04 14.40 3.29
C ARG A 199 0.22 15.27 3.31
N GLU A 200 0.74 15.66 4.48
CA GLU A 200 1.92 16.52 4.61
C GLU A 200 3.14 15.88 3.94
N TYR A 201 3.27 14.55 4.02
CA TYR A 201 4.35 13.81 3.36
C TYR A 201 4.08 13.53 1.88
N VAL A 202 2.80 13.44 1.50
CA VAL A 202 2.42 13.24 0.09
C VAL A 202 2.61 14.51 -0.72
N LYS A 203 2.41 15.66 -0.07
CA LYS A 203 2.69 16.98 -0.64
C LYS A 203 4.14 17.06 -1.10
N ASP A 204 4.35 17.57 -2.31
CA ASP A 204 5.67 17.78 -2.92
C ASP A 204 6.54 16.52 -3.10
N ILE A 205 5.98 15.30 -3.02
CA ILE A 205 6.73 14.02 -3.17
C ILE A 205 7.52 13.93 -4.49
N ILE A 206 7.11 14.67 -5.53
CA ILE A 206 7.81 14.71 -6.81
C ILE A 206 9.16 15.43 -6.71
N SER A 207 9.24 16.50 -5.91
CA SER A 207 10.42 17.37 -5.77
C SER A 207 11.16 17.20 -4.45
N ASN A 208 10.53 16.60 -3.44
CA ASN A 208 11.10 16.42 -2.11
C ASN A 208 11.59 14.97 -1.91
N TYR A 209 12.92 14.79 -1.93
CA TYR A 209 13.55 13.48 -1.77
C TYR A 209 13.34 12.89 -0.36
N GLU A 210 13.22 13.72 0.67
CA GLU A 210 12.98 13.26 2.04
C GLU A 210 11.57 12.68 2.17
N HIS A 211 10.56 13.40 1.67
CA HIS A 211 9.17 12.92 1.61
C HIS A 211 9.05 11.61 0.81
N TYR A 212 9.73 11.52 -0.34
CA TYR A 212 9.78 10.30 -1.13
C TYR A 212 10.35 9.11 -0.36
N ASN A 213 11.48 9.29 0.34
CA ASN A 213 12.08 8.21 1.12
C ASN A 213 11.26 7.85 2.35
N PHE A 214 10.64 8.84 2.99
CA PHE A 214 9.74 8.62 4.11
C PHE A 214 8.57 7.72 3.68
N ILE A 215 7.81 8.12 2.66
CA ILE A 215 6.70 7.33 2.12
C ILE A 215 7.15 5.94 1.71
N LYS A 216 8.28 5.81 0.99
CA LYS A 216 8.83 4.50 0.60
C LYS A 216 9.12 3.62 1.83
N THR A 217 9.65 4.21 2.90
CA THR A 217 9.94 3.51 4.15
C THR A 217 8.65 3.06 4.83
N CYS A 218 7.63 3.93 4.91
CA CYS A 218 6.33 3.60 5.49
C CYS A 218 5.63 2.47 4.72
N ILE A 219 5.66 2.48 3.38
CA ILE A 219 5.11 1.40 2.56
C ILE A 219 5.80 0.07 2.88
N ASN A 220 7.15 0.07 2.90
CA ASN A 220 7.92 -1.13 3.20
C ASN A 220 7.64 -1.65 4.62
N PHE A 221 7.54 -0.73 5.58
CA PHE A 221 7.19 -1.05 6.95
C PHE A 221 5.80 -1.68 7.05
N ALA A 222 4.77 -1.04 6.49
CA ALA A 222 3.40 -1.57 6.44
C ALA A 222 3.37 -2.98 5.84
N HIS A 223 4.03 -3.17 4.69
CA HIS A 223 4.08 -4.47 4.02
C HIS A 223 4.86 -5.54 4.79
N SER A 224 5.88 -5.15 5.56
CA SER A 224 6.62 -6.07 6.44
C SER A 224 5.79 -6.56 7.62
N LEU A 225 4.85 -5.72 8.11
CA LEU A 225 3.85 -6.10 9.11
C LEU A 225 2.69 -6.90 8.53
N GLY A 226 2.59 -7.00 7.19
CA GLY A 226 1.45 -7.63 6.52
C GLY A 226 0.20 -6.76 6.46
N VAL A 227 0.32 -5.46 6.74
CA VAL A 227 -0.81 -4.50 6.72
C VAL A 227 -0.82 -3.69 5.43
N SER A 228 -1.97 -3.09 5.09
CA SER A 228 -2.07 -2.23 3.90
C SER A 228 -1.68 -0.79 4.18
N CYS A 229 -1.20 -0.09 3.16
CA CYS A 229 -0.89 1.33 3.20
C CYS A 229 -1.92 2.13 2.39
N VAL A 230 -2.47 3.18 3.01
CA VAL A 230 -3.28 4.21 2.37
C VAL A 230 -2.48 5.52 2.37
N VAL A 231 -2.43 6.22 1.24
CA VAL A 231 -1.84 7.57 1.16
C VAL A 231 -2.92 8.61 0.98
N GLU A 232 -2.84 9.69 1.75
CA GLU A 232 -3.80 10.78 1.72
C GLU A 232 -3.30 12.01 0.98
N GLY A 233 -4.23 12.87 0.55
CA GLY A 233 -3.87 14.13 -0.10
C GLY A 233 -3.26 13.95 -1.49
N VAL A 234 -3.65 12.93 -2.24
CA VAL A 234 -3.27 12.81 -3.67
C VAL A 234 -4.08 13.83 -4.49
N GLU A 235 -3.43 14.92 -4.90
CA GLU A 235 -4.10 16.05 -5.55
C GLU A 235 -3.94 16.08 -7.08
N ASP A 236 -2.93 15.41 -7.64
CA ASP A 236 -2.64 15.44 -9.07
C ASP A 236 -2.17 14.10 -9.66
N GLU A 237 -2.27 13.97 -10.99
CA GLU A 237 -1.94 12.77 -11.76
C GLU A 237 -0.45 12.35 -11.63
N ARG A 238 0.47 13.32 -11.52
CA ARG A 238 1.91 13.02 -11.42
C ARG A 238 2.19 12.39 -10.06
N THR A 239 1.61 12.96 -9.00
CA THR A 239 1.67 12.40 -7.65
C THR A 239 1.03 11.01 -7.61
N TYR A 240 -0.15 10.83 -8.21
CA TYR A 240 -0.81 9.52 -8.34
C TYR A 240 0.10 8.48 -9.02
N THR A 241 0.63 8.79 -10.20
CA THR A 241 1.52 7.89 -10.97
C THR A 241 2.79 7.55 -10.19
N LYS A 242 3.34 8.51 -9.43
CA LYS A 242 4.54 8.29 -8.62
C LYS A 242 4.28 7.30 -7.48
N LEU A 243 3.15 7.46 -6.79
CA LEU A 243 2.73 6.61 -5.68
C LEU A 243 2.34 5.20 -6.15
N GLU A 244 1.69 5.08 -7.30
CA GLU A 244 1.42 3.80 -7.97
C GLU A 244 2.73 3.02 -8.21
N ARG A 245 3.75 3.69 -8.78
CA ARG A 245 5.07 3.10 -9.04
C ARG A 245 5.85 2.74 -7.77
N LEU A 246 5.56 3.39 -6.65
CA LEU A 246 6.13 3.06 -5.35
C LEU A 246 5.49 1.81 -4.71
N GLY A 247 4.38 1.33 -5.27
CA GLY A 247 3.68 0.14 -4.78
C GLY A 247 2.78 0.42 -3.58
N VAL A 248 2.19 1.62 -3.49
CA VAL A 248 1.13 1.92 -2.51
C VAL A 248 -0.11 1.07 -2.81
N ASP A 249 -0.83 0.61 -1.78
CA ASP A 249 -2.02 -0.23 -1.96
C ASP A 249 -3.27 0.60 -2.30
N PHE A 250 -3.50 1.68 -1.56
CA PHE A 250 -4.69 2.54 -1.68
C PHE A 250 -4.34 4.03 -1.62
N CYS A 251 -5.16 4.87 -2.25
CA CYS A 251 -5.05 6.32 -2.15
C CYS A 251 -6.40 7.01 -1.93
N GLN A 252 -6.28 8.21 -1.40
CA GLN A 252 -7.36 9.16 -1.21
C GLN A 252 -6.84 10.58 -1.49
N GLY A 253 -7.69 11.42 -2.09
CA GLY A 253 -7.34 12.81 -2.37
C GLY A 253 -8.16 13.41 -3.49
N TYR A 254 -7.96 14.71 -3.74
CA TYR A 254 -8.77 15.48 -4.67
C TYR A 254 -8.57 15.10 -6.13
N HIS A 255 -7.47 14.43 -6.46
CA HIS A 255 -7.28 13.79 -7.76
C HIS A 255 -8.40 12.77 -8.05
N ILE A 256 -8.82 12.03 -7.02
CA ILE A 256 -9.94 11.09 -7.10
C ILE A 256 -11.24 11.84 -6.95
N SER A 257 -11.44 12.47 -5.78
CA SER A 257 -12.59 13.30 -5.45
C SER A 257 -12.36 14.02 -4.13
N GLU A 258 -12.89 15.22 -4.01
CA GLU A 258 -13.16 15.85 -2.72
C GLU A 258 -14.19 15.02 -1.91
N PRO A 259 -14.33 15.26 -0.58
CA PRO A 259 -15.46 14.75 0.18
C PRO A 259 -16.79 15.23 -0.39
N LEU A 260 -17.72 14.30 -0.63
CA LEU A 260 -19.01 14.60 -1.25
C LEU A 260 -20.18 14.11 -0.40
N PRO A 261 -21.33 14.81 -0.39
CA PRO A 261 -22.57 14.27 0.16
C PRO A 261 -23.04 13.08 -0.69
N LEU A 262 -23.85 12.20 -0.10
CA LEU A 262 -24.36 10.97 -0.73
C LEU A 262 -24.89 11.15 -2.16
N GLU A 263 -25.69 12.19 -2.40
CA GLU A 263 -26.30 12.46 -3.71
C GLU A 263 -25.25 12.68 -4.82
N LYS A 264 -24.14 13.34 -4.47
CA LYS A 264 -23.03 13.58 -5.40
C LYS A 264 -22.18 12.32 -5.57
N ILE A 265 -22.02 11.48 -4.55
CA ILE A 265 -21.31 10.19 -4.65
C ILE A 265 -21.98 9.26 -5.65
N LYS A 266 -23.30 9.08 -5.58
CA LYS A 266 -24.03 8.23 -6.54
C LYS A 266 -23.82 8.67 -7.99
N SER A 267 -23.76 9.99 -8.21
CA SER A 267 -23.48 10.57 -9.52
C SER A 267 -22.01 10.38 -9.95
N PHE A 268 -21.07 10.49 -9.01
CA PHE A 268 -19.64 10.26 -9.24
C PHE A 268 -19.36 8.81 -9.66
N ILE A 269 -19.91 7.84 -8.94
CA ILE A 269 -19.75 6.41 -9.25
C ILE A 269 -20.28 6.10 -10.66
N LYS A 270 -21.50 6.55 -11.00
CA LYS A 270 -22.06 6.33 -12.35
C LYS A 270 -21.14 6.83 -13.46
N LYS A 271 -20.55 8.02 -13.29
CA LYS A 271 -19.61 8.60 -14.28
C LYS A 271 -18.30 7.80 -14.39
N ASN A 272 -17.79 7.31 -13.27
CA ASN A 272 -16.52 6.57 -13.25
C ASN A 272 -16.67 5.11 -13.69
N VAL A 273 -17.78 4.44 -13.41
CA VAL A 273 -18.10 3.13 -13.99
C VAL A 273 -18.18 3.22 -15.51
N SER A 274 -18.82 4.26 -16.06
CA SER A 274 -18.84 4.46 -17.53
C SER A 274 -17.45 4.74 -18.13
N LYS A 275 -16.53 5.34 -17.38
CA LYS A 275 -15.13 5.54 -17.81
C LYS A 275 -14.27 4.29 -17.63
N SER A 276 -14.48 3.49 -16.58
CA SER A 276 -13.75 2.22 -16.39
C SER A 276 -14.19 1.20 -17.43
N LEU A 277 -15.48 1.13 -17.79
CA LEU A 277 -16.00 0.30 -18.88
C LEU A 277 -15.38 0.62 -20.26
N LEU A 278 -14.88 1.85 -20.46
CA LEU A 278 -14.15 2.25 -21.67
C LEU A 278 -12.64 1.96 -21.59
N LYS A 279 -12.10 1.63 -20.41
CA LYS A 279 -10.72 1.18 -20.18
C LYS A 279 -10.61 -0.32 -19.89
N SER A 280 -11.73 -1.02 -19.62
CA SER A 280 -11.77 -2.38 -19.08
C SER A 280 -11.92 -3.48 -20.14
N ASP A 281 -11.74 -3.20 -21.42
CA ASP A 281 -11.79 -4.24 -22.46
C ASP A 281 -10.62 -5.25 -22.36
N TYR A 282 -9.77 -5.14 -21.33
CA TYR A 282 -8.55 -5.92 -21.17
C TYR A 282 -8.37 -6.47 -19.74
N THR A 283 -9.36 -7.19 -19.22
CA THR A 283 -9.15 -8.16 -18.11
C THR A 283 -8.48 -9.41 -18.67
N TYR A 284 -7.18 -9.33 -18.95
CA TYR A 284 -6.40 -10.49 -19.35
C TYR A 284 -6.02 -11.33 -18.12
N ASN A 285 -6.31 -12.62 -18.20
CA ASN A 285 -5.82 -13.63 -17.25
C ASN A 285 -4.37 -13.95 -17.59
N CYS A 286 -3.46 -13.51 -16.73
CA CYS A 286 -2.04 -13.79 -16.86
C CYS A 286 -1.64 -15.00 -16.02
N LYS A 287 -0.61 -15.71 -16.51
CA LYS A 287 0.07 -16.77 -15.78
C LYS A 287 1.48 -16.30 -15.41
N ALA A 288 2.02 -16.74 -14.29
CA ALA A 288 3.43 -16.56 -13.94
C ALA A 288 4.01 -17.87 -13.46
N ILE A 289 5.30 -18.08 -13.73
CA ILE A 289 6.06 -19.20 -13.22
C ILE A 289 7.10 -18.67 -12.24
N VAL A 290 6.87 -18.92 -10.96
CA VAL A 290 7.90 -18.66 -9.95
C VAL A 290 8.72 -19.94 -9.81
N TYR A 291 10.04 -19.80 -9.88
CA TYR A 291 10.94 -20.89 -9.54
C TYR A 291 11.82 -20.49 -8.37
N ASP A 292 11.88 -21.39 -7.39
CA ASP A 292 12.72 -21.22 -6.22
C ASP A 292 13.49 -22.51 -5.94
N ASN A 293 14.72 -22.38 -5.44
CA ASN A 293 15.54 -23.47 -4.96
C ASN A 293 15.40 -23.70 -3.44
N ASP A 294 14.57 -22.89 -2.78
CA ASP A 294 14.21 -22.98 -1.36
C ASP A 294 12.68 -23.12 -1.23
N ILE A 295 12.25 -24.31 -0.82
CA ILE A 295 10.84 -24.70 -0.73
C ILE A 295 10.11 -23.86 0.32
N ASP A 296 10.72 -23.60 1.48
CA ASP A 296 10.10 -22.86 2.58
C ASP A 296 9.85 -21.40 2.20
N ARG A 297 10.81 -20.77 1.50
CA ARG A 297 10.66 -19.41 0.98
C ARG A 297 9.53 -19.32 -0.05
N SER A 298 9.43 -20.32 -0.92
CA SER A 298 8.40 -20.38 -1.96
C SER A 298 6.99 -20.55 -1.36
N ASN A 299 6.85 -21.37 -0.32
CA ASN A 299 5.60 -21.54 0.43
C ASN A 299 5.21 -20.27 1.20
N ALA A 300 6.17 -19.60 1.82
CA ALA A 300 5.92 -18.32 2.50
C ALA A 300 5.48 -17.22 1.51
N LEU A 301 5.95 -17.27 0.26
CA LEU A 301 5.50 -16.38 -0.79
C LEU A 301 4.06 -16.72 -1.21
N ILE A 302 3.75 -17.98 -1.47
CA ILE A 302 2.38 -18.44 -1.78
C ILE A 302 1.38 -17.95 -0.71
N LEU A 303 1.67 -18.18 0.57
CA LEU A 303 0.81 -17.75 1.67
C LEU A 303 0.62 -16.22 1.70
N ARG A 304 1.68 -15.44 1.48
CA ARG A 304 1.62 -13.97 1.43
C ARG A 304 0.88 -13.43 0.21
N LEU A 305 0.89 -14.17 -0.90
CA LEU A 305 0.19 -13.83 -2.12
C LEU A 305 -1.32 -14.13 -1.97
N LEU A 306 -1.67 -15.30 -1.43
CA LEU A 306 -3.05 -15.69 -1.12
C LEU A 306 -3.70 -14.78 -0.08
N ALA A 307 -2.97 -14.37 0.97
CA ALA A 307 -3.47 -13.51 2.03
C ALA A 307 -3.88 -12.09 1.56
N ARG A 308 -3.50 -11.68 0.34
CA ARG A 308 -3.75 -10.33 -0.20
C ARG A 308 -4.92 -10.28 -1.20
N ASN A 309 -5.60 -11.38 -1.50
CA ASN A 309 -6.66 -11.46 -2.53
C ASN A 309 -6.23 -10.95 -3.93
N LEU A 310 -4.92 -10.96 -4.23
CA LEU A 310 -4.36 -10.45 -5.49
C LEU A 310 -4.39 -11.48 -6.64
N PHE A 311 -4.83 -12.71 -6.34
CA PHE A 311 -4.81 -13.88 -7.22
C PHE A 311 -6.08 -14.68 -7.03
N PHE A 312 -6.47 -15.43 -8.06
CA PHE A 312 -7.61 -16.34 -7.95
C PHE A 312 -7.21 -17.83 -7.89
N SER A 313 -6.01 -18.20 -8.33
CA SER A 313 -5.45 -19.53 -8.07
C SER A 313 -3.92 -19.56 -8.09
N VAL A 314 -3.37 -20.43 -7.23
CA VAL A 314 -1.96 -20.77 -7.16
C VAL A 314 -1.87 -22.29 -7.19
N GLU A 315 -1.20 -22.86 -8.18
CA GLU A 315 -1.04 -24.30 -8.32
C GLU A 315 0.44 -24.69 -8.29
N GLU A 316 0.80 -25.62 -7.41
CA GLU A 316 2.12 -26.24 -7.41
C GLU A 316 2.23 -27.19 -8.61
N CYS A 317 3.19 -26.94 -9.50
CA CYS A 317 3.37 -27.72 -10.72
C CYS A 317 4.09 -29.06 -10.44
N SER A 318 3.47 -29.94 -9.66
CA SER A 318 3.99 -31.28 -9.33
C SER A 318 4.08 -32.25 -10.53
N LYS A 319 3.61 -31.85 -11.72
CA LYS A 319 3.46 -32.71 -12.90
C LYS A 319 4.46 -32.48 -14.03
N LEU A 320 5.45 -31.62 -13.83
CA LEU A 320 6.45 -31.39 -14.86
C LEU A 320 7.54 -32.46 -14.79
N LYS A 321 7.46 -33.47 -15.67
CA LYS A 321 8.48 -34.53 -15.78
C LYS A 321 9.71 -33.98 -16.52
N PHE A 322 10.73 -33.57 -15.77
CA PHE A 322 12.02 -33.19 -16.34
C PHE A 322 13.04 -34.33 -16.27
N GLU A 323 13.98 -34.37 -17.22
CA GLU A 323 15.10 -35.30 -17.13
C GLU A 323 16.02 -34.94 -15.94
N PRO A 324 16.44 -35.92 -15.12
CA PRO A 324 16.77 -35.68 -13.71
C PRO A 324 18.20 -35.18 -13.44
N ARG A 325 18.97 -34.81 -14.47
CA ARG A 325 20.44 -34.75 -14.31
C ARG A 325 21.06 -33.37 -14.13
N GLN A 326 20.33 -32.25 -14.23
CA GLN A 326 20.98 -30.92 -14.23
C GLN A 326 20.22 -29.77 -13.57
N LEU A 327 19.06 -30.02 -12.95
CA LEU A 327 18.32 -29.03 -12.16
C LEU A 327 17.77 -29.76 -10.93
N ASP A 328 18.61 -29.95 -9.92
CA ASP A 328 18.14 -30.49 -8.64
C ASP A 328 17.12 -29.51 -8.04
N GLU A 329 15.91 -30.01 -7.78
CA GLU A 329 14.85 -29.43 -6.94
C GLU A 329 14.41 -27.98 -7.25
N LEU A 330 13.89 -27.75 -8.45
CA LEU A 330 13.14 -26.51 -8.74
C LEU A 330 11.69 -26.65 -8.27
N HIS A 331 11.27 -25.79 -7.34
CA HIS A 331 9.86 -25.64 -6.97
C HIS A 331 9.18 -24.67 -7.94
N ILE A 332 8.27 -25.17 -8.77
CA ILE A 332 7.61 -24.43 -9.84
C ILE A 332 6.17 -24.14 -9.43
N ILE A 333 5.81 -22.86 -9.41
CA ILE A 333 4.48 -22.40 -9.00
C ILE A 333 3.83 -21.66 -10.15
N GLU A 334 2.66 -22.13 -10.57
CA GLU A 334 1.78 -21.43 -11.52
C GLU A 334 0.87 -20.47 -10.76
N ILE A 335 0.92 -19.19 -11.13
CA ILE A 335 0.10 -18.14 -10.51
C ILE A 335 -0.80 -17.54 -11.57
N ASN A 336 -2.11 -17.52 -11.31
CA ASN A 336 -3.07 -16.82 -12.17
C ASN A 336 -3.45 -15.45 -11.56
N PHE A 337 -3.29 -14.37 -12.34
CA PHE A 337 -3.52 -12.99 -11.91
C PHE A 337 -4.10 -12.12 -13.03
N TYR A 338 -4.76 -11.02 -12.67
CA TYR A 338 -5.17 -9.99 -13.64
C TYR A 338 -3.96 -9.18 -14.10
N TYR A 339 -3.86 -8.85 -15.39
CA TYR A 339 -2.73 -8.06 -15.94
C TYR A 339 -2.43 -6.76 -15.17
N SER A 340 -3.46 -6.10 -14.61
CA SER A 340 -3.31 -4.91 -13.76
C SER A 340 -2.34 -5.12 -12.59
N ASN A 341 -2.19 -6.36 -12.12
CA ASN A 341 -1.35 -6.70 -10.97
C ASN A 341 0.13 -6.93 -11.37
N ARG A 342 0.47 -6.87 -12.66
CA ARG A 342 1.81 -7.17 -13.19
C ARG A 342 2.92 -6.37 -12.51
N VAL A 343 2.77 -5.05 -12.41
CA VAL A 343 3.81 -4.16 -11.87
C VAL A 343 4.07 -4.45 -10.38
N PHE A 344 3.00 -4.73 -9.63
CA PHE A 344 3.10 -5.16 -8.23
C PHE A 344 3.89 -6.46 -8.11
N LEU A 345 3.58 -7.47 -8.94
CA LEU A 345 4.34 -8.73 -8.95
C LEU A 345 5.79 -8.48 -9.29
N GLU A 346 6.08 -7.79 -10.38
CA GLU A 346 7.44 -7.45 -10.79
C GLU A 346 8.21 -6.80 -9.63
N SER A 347 7.61 -5.84 -8.92
CA SER A 347 8.25 -5.16 -7.79
C SER A 347 8.49 -6.04 -6.54
N LYS A 348 7.58 -6.96 -6.19
CA LYS A 348 7.71 -7.80 -4.98
C LYS A 348 8.60 -9.02 -5.17
N PHE A 349 8.64 -9.56 -6.38
CA PHE A 349 9.57 -10.64 -6.70
C PHE A 349 11.00 -10.13 -6.85
N LYS A 350 11.19 -8.89 -7.33
CA LYS A 350 12.50 -8.19 -7.30
C LYS A 350 13.11 -8.12 -5.91
N SER A 351 12.31 -8.05 -4.84
CA SER A 351 12.83 -7.88 -3.48
C SER A 351 13.04 -9.17 -2.69
N ASN A 352 12.53 -10.32 -3.13
CA ASN A 352 12.43 -11.52 -2.27
C ASN A 352 12.87 -12.85 -2.91
N SER A 353 12.91 -12.97 -4.22
CA SER A 353 13.24 -14.22 -4.90
C SER A 353 14.43 -14.00 -5.82
N LYS A 354 15.45 -14.86 -5.73
CA LYS A 354 16.63 -14.68 -6.55
C LYS A 354 16.38 -14.86 -8.05
N LYS A 355 15.26 -15.43 -8.51
CA LYS A 355 14.96 -15.60 -9.94
C LYS A 355 13.45 -15.77 -10.19
N LEU A 356 12.85 -14.97 -11.07
CA LEU A 356 11.42 -15.01 -11.43
C LEU A 356 11.27 -15.10 -12.95
N ILE A 357 10.40 -15.98 -13.45
CA ILE A 357 10.08 -16.05 -14.89
C ILE A 357 8.59 -15.80 -15.12
N LEU A 358 8.29 -14.61 -15.59
CA LEU A 358 6.92 -14.19 -15.91
C LEU A 358 6.55 -14.72 -17.30
N VAL A 359 5.70 -15.74 -17.34
CA VAL A 359 5.18 -16.31 -18.59
C VAL A 359 3.73 -15.91 -18.75
N ALA A 360 3.52 -14.68 -19.21
CA ALA A 360 2.18 -14.18 -19.48
C ALA A 360 1.62 -14.85 -20.76
N TYR A 361 0.51 -15.57 -20.63
CA TYR A 361 -0.28 -16.00 -21.78
C TYR A 361 -1.20 -14.86 -22.25
N ASP A 362 -1.32 -14.80 -23.58
CA ASP A 362 -2.22 -14.03 -24.44
C ASP A 362 -1.90 -12.57 -24.86
N LEU A 363 -1.54 -12.50 -26.16
CA LEU A 363 -2.06 -11.62 -27.21
C LEU A 363 -1.52 -10.20 -27.42
N MET A 364 -0.29 -9.89 -27.01
CA MET A 364 0.53 -8.94 -27.77
C MET A 364 1.97 -9.43 -27.95
N PRO A 365 2.58 -9.29 -29.15
CA PRO A 365 3.99 -9.58 -29.35
C PRO A 365 4.80 -8.52 -28.60
N PHE A 366 5.20 -8.82 -27.36
CA PHE A 366 6.26 -8.05 -26.73
C PHE A 366 7.59 -8.44 -27.39
N GLU A 367 8.38 -7.42 -27.75
CA GLU A 367 9.77 -7.64 -28.11
C GLU A 367 10.53 -8.15 -26.91
N ILE A 368 11.32 -9.18 -27.20
CA ILE A 368 12.10 -9.93 -26.23
C ILE A 368 13.29 -9.06 -25.83
N ASP A 369 13.47 -8.83 -24.53
CA ASP A 369 14.75 -8.36 -24.00
C ASP A 369 15.38 -9.48 -23.16
N LEU A 370 15.99 -10.44 -23.86
CA LEU A 370 16.72 -11.60 -23.29
C LEU A 370 17.96 -11.18 -22.46
N LEU A 371 18.24 -9.88 -22.39
CA LEU A 371 19.44 -9.31 -21.78
C LEU A 371 19.11 -8.31 -20.67
N ASN A 372 17.83 -8.13 -20.28
CA ASN A 372 17.53 -7.25 -19.17
C ASN A 372 18.02 -7.87 -17.86
N THR A 373 18.92 -7.14 -17.24
CA THR A 373 19.94 -7.54 -16.26
C THR A 373 19.43 -8.03 -14.90
N ASP A 374 18.12 -8.22 -14.75
CA ASP A 374 17.44 -8.48 -13.47
C ASP A 374 16.90 -9.93 -13.35
N GLY A 375 17.32 -10.85 -14.24
CA GLY A 375 16.96 -12.27 -14.14
C GLY A 375 15.51 -12.62 -14.50
N HIS A 376 14.82 -11.72 -15.21
CA HIS A 376 13.46 -11.92 -15.70
C HIS A 376 13.47 -12.47 -17.13
N TYR A 377 12.79 -13.59 -17.35
CA TYR A 377 12.54 -14.10 -18.70
C TYR A 377 11.05 -13.99 -19.00
N VAL A 378 10.72 -13.38 -20.15
CA VAL A 378 9.36 -13.30 -20.67
C VAL A 378 9.32 -14.16 -21.94
N ILE A 379 8.62 -15.29 -21.88
CA ILE A 379 8.54 -16.25 -22.99
C ILE A 379 7.16 -16.14 -23.65
N ARG A 380 7.15 -16.20 -24.99
CA ARG A 380 6.00 -15.90 -25.85
C ARG A 380 4.89 -16.96 -25.77
N SER A 381 3.64 -16.52 -26.04
CA SER A 381 2.41 -17.33 -26.02
C SER A 381 2.36 -18.50 -27.00
N SER A 382 3.30 -18.61 -27.94
CA SER A 382 3.34 -19.70 -28.93
C SER A 382 4.00 -20.98 -28.42
N MET A 383 4.57 -20.98 -27.21
CA MET A 383 5.26 -22.12 -26.61
C MET A 383 4.47 -22.63 -25.40
N GLY A 384 4.24 -23.94 -25.31
CA GLY A 384 3.57 -24.53 -24.15
C GLY A 384 4.40 -24.42 -22.87
N LEU A 385 3.80 -24.70 -21.72
CA LEU A 385 4.46 -24.66 -20.39
C LEU A 385 5.74 -25.51 -20.35
N ASN A 386 5.72 -26.71 -20.96
CA ASN A 386 6.89 -27.61 -21.00
C ASN A 386 8.04 -27.03 -21.85
N ASP A 387 7.74 -26.48 -23.02
CA ASP A 387 8.73 -25.91 -23.93
C ASP A 387 9.37 -24.67 -23.31
N THR A 388 8.55 -23.87 -22.63
CA THR A 388 8.96 -22.70 -21.85
C THR A 388 9.97 -23.11 -20.78
N VAL A 389 9.67 -24.11 -19.96
CA VAL A 389 10.60 -24.55 -18.92
C VAL A 389 11.87 -25.20 -19.50
N HIS A 390 11.76 -25.86 -20.65
CA HIS A 390 12.93 -26.41 -21.34
C HIS A 390 13.90 -25.32 -21.82
N GLU A 391 13.39 -24.22 -22.37
CA GLU A 391 14.19 -23.08 -22.82
C GLU A 391 14.88 -22.39 -21.65
N ILE A 392 14.17 -22.22 -20.53
CA ILE A 392 14.71 -21.71 -19.26
C ILE A 392 15.89 -22.56 -18.78
N SER A 393 15.74 -23.89 -18.81
CA SER A 393 16.82 -24.83 -18.44
C SER A 393 18.08 -24.62 -19.29
N ASN A 394 17.92 -24.41 -20.60
CA ASN A 394 19.03 -24.23 -21.52
C ASN A 394 19.77 -22.91 -21.29
N VAL A 395 19.05 -21.81 -21.06
CA VAL A 395 19.68 -20.53 -20.67
C VAL A 395 20.45 -20.67 -19.37
N TYR A 396 19.86 -21.36 -18.38
CA TYR A 396 20.51 -21.58 -17.09
C TYR A 396 21.78 -22.42 -17.18
N LYS A 397 21.81 -23.45 -18.04
CA LYS A 397 23.02 -24.25 -18.32
C LYS A 397 24.17 -23.38 -18.85
N ILE A 398 23.85 -22.43 -19.73
CA ILE A 398 24.83 -21.49 -20.28
C ILE A 398 25.35 -20.57 -19.16
N MET A 399 24.46 -20.02 -18.34
CA MET A 399 24.82 -19.13 -17.23
C MET A 399 25.64 -19.82 -16.13
N ASP A 400 25.27 -21.03 -15.73
CA ASP A 400 25.98 -21.77 -14.67
C ASP A 400 27.39 -22.18 -15.14
N THR A 401 27.56 -22.45 -16.43
CA THR A 401 28.87 -22.68 -17.05
C THR A 401 29.76 -21.43 -17.00
N ILE A 402 29.18 -20.23 -17.16
CA ILE A 402 29.89 -18.93 -17.06
C ILE A 402 30.22 -18.59 -15.59
N ARG A 403 29.30 -18.88 -14.66
CA ARG A 403 29.45 -18.66 -13.21
C ARG A 403 30.57 -19.49 -12.60
N ARG A 404 30.62 -20.80 -12.90
CA ARG A 404 31.67 -21.71 -12.40
C ARG A 404 33.07 -21.34 -12.90
N ARG A 405 33.18 -20.76 -14.11
CA ARG A 405 34.46 -20.31 -14.67
C ARG A 405 35.01 -19.05 -14.01
N THR A 406 34.18 -18.18 -13.45
CA THR A 406 34.61 -16.85 -12.96
C THR A 406 34.87 -16.83 -11.45
N ILE A 407 34.05 -17.52 -10.65
CA ILE A 407 34.17 -17.54 -9.17
C ILE A 407 35.45 -18.27 -8.70
N ASN A 408 35.89 -19.28 -9.45
CA ASN A 408 37.08 -20.08 -9.13
C ASN A 408 38.40 -19.52 -9.70
N LEU A 409 38.35 -18.50 -10.55
CA LEU A 409 39.52 -18.00 -11.27
C LEU A 409 40.34 -16.98 -10.44
N PHE A 410 39.67 -16.18 -9.62
CA PHE A 410 40.27 -15.08 -8.86
C PHE A 410 40.17 -15.30 -7.35
N THR A 411 41.27 -15.02 -6.65
CA THR A 411 41.33 -15.01 -5.19
C THR A 411 40.51 -13.86 -4.60
N PRO A 412 40.13 -13.89 -3.31
CA PRO A 412 39.40 -12.79 -2.66
C PRO A 412 40.07 -11.41 -2.82
N ARG A 413 41.41 -11.35 -2.73
CA ARG A 413 42.17 -10.12 -2.94
C ARG A 413 42.15 -9.64 -4.38
N GLU A 414 42.19 -10.55 -5.36
CA GLU A 414 42.07 -10.20 -6.78
C GLU A 414 40.67 -9.65 -7.07
N ARG A 415 39.61 -10.22 -6.50
CA ARG A 415 38.23 -9.70 -6.62
C ARG A 415 38.05 -8.30 -6.00
N ALA A 416 38.67 -8.05 -4.85
CA ALA A 416 38.66 -6.71 -4.25
C ALA A 416 39.32 -5.66 -5.17
N VAL A 417 40.41 -6.04 -5.85
CA VAL A 417 41.07 -5.16 -6.83
C VAL A 417 40.21 -4.93 -8.08
N ILE A 418 39.57 -5.96 -8.63
CA ILE A 418 38.67 -5.80 -9.78
C ILE A 418 37.48 -4.90 -9.41
N SER A 419 36.91 -5.09 -8.22
CA SER A 419 35.86 -4.23 -7.65
C SER A 419 36.28 -2.77 -7.60
N ALA A 420 37.47 -2.47 -7.07
CA ALA A 420 37.95 -1.10 -6.96
C ALA A 420 38.18 -0.45 -8.33
N PHE A 421 38.65 -1.21 -9.33
CA PHE A 421 38.75 -0.71 -10.70
C PHE A 421 37.41 -0.44 -11.40
N SER A 422 36.29 -0.94 -10.86
CA SER A 422 34.95 -0.59 -11.36
C SER A 422 34.52 0.82 -10.94
N MET A 423 35.14 1.36 -9.89
CA MET A 423 34.87 2.68 -9.31
C MET A 423 35.94 3.71 -9.73
N PHE A 424 37.19 3.27 -9.92
CA PHE A 424 38.32 4.14 -10.19
C PHE A 424 39.15 3.66 -11.37
N ASN A 425 39.55 4.58 -12.26
CA ASN A 425 40.26 4.25 -13.50
C ASN A 425 41.80 4.30 -13.38
N LYS A 426 42.35 4.94 -12.34
CA LYS A 426 43.80 5.06 -12.12
C LYS A 426 44.27 4.14 -11.00
N ASN A 427 45.48 3.61 -11.15
CA ASN A 427 46.07 2.74 -10.12
C ASN A 427 46.33 3.46 -8.79
N VAL A 428 46.52 4.80 -8.81
CA VAL A 428 46.72 5.62 -7.58
C VAL A 428 45.43 5.62 -6.77
N ASP A 429 44.32 5.99 -7.40
CA ASP A 429 43.00 6.04 -6.75
C ASP A 429 42.56 4.67 -6.20
N VAL A 430 42.82 3.59 -6.93
CA VAL A 430 42.56 2.20 -6.46
C VAL A 430 43.45 1.82 -5.27
N ALA A 431 44.71 2.27 -5.28
CA ALA A 431 45.67 2.00 -4.22
C ALA A 431 45.26 2.72 -2.91
N ASP A 432 44.86 3.98 -3.02
CA ASP A 432 44.35 4.78 -1.91
C ASP A 432 43.06 4.18 -1.32
N HIS A 433 42.13 3.75 -2.19
CA HIS A 433 40.87 3.12 -1.75
C HIS A 433 41.09 1.80 -0.99
N LEU A 434 42.08 1.00 -1.39
CA LEU A 434 42.36 -0.31 -0.80
C LEU A 434 43.45 -0.27 0.30
N GLY A 435 44.02 0.90 0.60
CA GLY A 435 45.07 1.06 1.61
C GLY A 435 46.36 0.32 1.29
N VAL A 436 46.74 0.22 0.01
CA VAL A 436 47.96 -0.49 -0.45
C VAL A 436 48.80 0.38 -1.40
N SER A 437 50.01 -0.04 -1.75
CA SER A 437 50.86 0.74 -2.67
C SER A 437 50.39 0.66 -4.13
N GLN A 438 50.65 1.70 -4.93
CA GLN A 438 50.38 1.70 -6.38
C GLN A 438 51.11 0.55 -7.11
N GLY A 439 52.31 0.18 -6.66
CA GLY A 439 53.07 -0.96 -7.18
C GLY A 439 52.36 -2.30 -6.92
N THR A 440 51.72 -2.43 -5.75
CA THR A 440 50.90 -3.60 -5.40
C THR A 440 49.68 -3.72 -6.32
N ILE A 441 48.99 -2.61 -6.60
CA ILE A 441 47.85 -2.59 -7.52
C ILE A 441 48.27 -2.94 -8.96
N ALA A 442 49.41 -2.42 -9.43
CA ALA A 442 49.94 -2.75 -10.75
C ALA A 442 50.23 -4.26 -10.90
N ALA A 443 50.80 -4.88 -9.85
CA ALA A 443 51.06 -6.32 -9.83
C ALA A 443 49.76 -7.16 -9.85
N TYR A 444 48.75 -6.80 -9.05
CA TYR A 444 47.44 -7.46 -9.08
C TYR A 444 46.76 -7.31 -10.43
N LYS A 445 46.75 -6.10 -11.00
CA LYS A 445 46.18 -5.83 -12.33
C LYS A 445 46.79 -6.73 -13.40
N SER A 446 48.13 -6.80 -13.47
CA SER A 446 48.83 -7.68 -14.42
C SER A 446 48.47 -9.16 -14.24
N LYS A 447 48.41 -9.63 -12.99
CA LYS A 447 48.04 -11.00 -12.66
C LYS A 447 46.60 -11.34 -13.02
N ILE A 448 45.66 -10.42 -12.79
CA ILE A 448 44.25 -10.56 -13.15
C ILE A 448 44.09 -10.65 -14.67
N LEU A 449 44.73 -9.76 -15.43
CA LEU A 449 44.69 -9.76 -16.90
C LEU A 449 45.19 -11.09 -17.48
N LYS A 450 46.31 -11.59 -16.95
CA LYS A 450 46.89 -12.87 -17.36
C LYS A 450 45.97 -14.06 -17.03
N LYS A 451 45.34 -14.07 -15.86
CA LYS A 451 44.38 -15.11 -15.46
C LYS A 451 43.10 -15.08 -16.31
N ALA A 452 42.64 -13.88 -16.66
CA ALA A 452 41.44 -13.65 -17.45
C ALA A 452 41.65 -13.84 -18.97
N ASN A 453 42.91 -13.91 -19.41
CA ASN A 453 43.33 -13.88 -20.81
C ASN A 453 42.73 -12.68 -21.59
N VAL A 454 42.90 -11.47 -21.05
CA VAL A 454 42.46 -10.21 -21.68
C VAL A 454 43.50 -9.12 -21.50
N ASP A 455 43.49 -8.11 -22.37
CA ASP A 455 44.48 -7.03 -22.37
C ASP A 455 44.06 -5.83 -21.50
N LYS A 456 42.76 -5.63 -21.29
CA LYS A 456 42.23 -4.48 -20.53
C LYS A 456 41.45 -4.95 -19.31
N ILE A 457 41.67 -4.25 -18.18
CA ILE A 457 41.01 -4.60 -16.91
C ILE A 457 39.50 -4.39 -17.01
N TYR A 458 39.09 -3.46 -17.88
CA TYR A 458 37.70 -3.20 -18.21
C TYR A 458 36.99 -4.42 -18.81
N ASP A 459 37.68 -5.25 -19.58
CA ASP A 459 37.10 -6.48 -20.16
C ASP A 459 36.84 -7.55 -19.08
N VAL A 460 37.60 -7.51 -18.00
CA VAL A 460 37.34 -8.33 -16.79
C VAL A 460 36.15 -7.76 -16.02
N ILE A 461 36.07 -6.44 -15.88
CA ILE A 461 34.98 -5.75 -15.16
C ILE A 461 33.66 -5.87 -15.89
N LEU A 462 33.63 -5.81 -17.23
CA LEU A 462 32.40 -6.07 -18.00
C LEU A 462 31.90 -7.50 -17.77
N LYS A 463 32.81 -8.49 -17.80
CA LYS A 463 32.49 -9.88 -17.48
C LYS A 463 32.01 -10.06 -16.04
N GLU A 464 32.54 -9.29 -15.07
CA GLU A 464 32.11 -9.33 -13.67
C GLU A 464 30.84 -8.50 -13.40
N LYS A 465 30.58 -7.39 -14.12
CA LYS A 465 29.36 -6.59 -14.01
C LYS A 465 28.14 -7.35 -14.48
N VAL A 466 28.28 -8.13 -15.56
CA VAL A 466 27.25 -9.11 -15.96
C VAL A 466 26.93 -10.08 -14.82
N ILE A 467 27.89 -10.38 -13.93
CA ILE A 467 27.73 -11.33 -12.81
C ILE A 467 27.30 -10.65 -11.49
N ARG A 468 27.63 -9.37 -11.26
CA ARG A 468 27.30 -8.61 -10.03
C ARG A 468 25.91 -7.98 -10.07
N VAL A 469 25.44 -7.58 -11.24
CA VAL A 469 24.03 -7.15 -11.41
C VAL A 469 23.08 -8.34 -11.17
N GLU A 470 23.59 -9.57 -11.10
CA GLU A 470 22.87 -10.80 -10.72
C GLU A 470 23.04 -11.21 -9.23
N GLN A 471 23.74 -10.41 -8.40
CA GLN A 471 23.96 -10.67 -6.97
C GLN A 471 23.29 -9.67 -6.02
N GLU A 472 23.05 -8.43 -6.48
CA GLU A 472 22.16 -7.44 -5.87
C GLU A 472 20.73 -7.64 -6.37
#